data_AF-A0A8T5TXU8-F1
#
_entry.id   AF-A0A8T5TXU8-F1
#
_cell.length_a   1.000
_cell.length_b   1.000
_cell.length_c   1.000
_cell.angle_alpha   90.00
_cell.angle_beta   90.00
_cell.angle_gamma   90.00
#
_symmetry.space_group_name_H-M   'P 1'
#
loop_
_entity.id
_entity.type
_entity.pdbx_description
1 polymer ?
#
loop_
_entity_poly.entity_id
_entity_poly.type
_entity_poly.pdbx_seq_one_letter_code
_entity_poly.pdbx_strand_id
1 'polypeptide(L)'
;MNTIIFLTRNYTLNPVIIWFLRGVQRIFLLFHIAVPLIVFELPLIKKRFEFNRLALIIGSLFPDIIDKSMLFLNLGSGRGISHTILFTILCFIIIHVVTKRKKLISLPFLIGMVIHLLLDLPEVPLFFPFIPYDFLMIDDPLSHWLYKLFNDPLVYFTEIGGILILLSILVRNKLFSAKKIWNYLNRNMDLIIFQDK
;
A
#
# COMPACT_ATOMS: atom_id res chain seq x y z
N MET A 1 12.02 34.86 -15.69
CA MET A 1 12.13 33.39 -15.85
C MET A 1 13.22 32.94 -14.88
N ASN A 2 12.84 32.50 -13.68
CA ASN A 2 13.80 32.09 -12.66
C ASN A 2 14.08 30.59 -12.83
N THR A 3 15.28 30.28 -13.28
CA THR A 3 15.80 28.91 -13.35
C THR A 3 16.10 28.44 -11.92
N ILE A 4 15.28 27.54 -11.39
CA ILE A 4 15.56 26.85 -10.13
C ILE A 4 16.65 25.80 -10.40
N ILE A 5 17.88 26.11 -9.97
CA ILE A 5 19.00 25.16 -9.98
C ILE A 5 18.88 24.31 -8.71
N PHE A 6 18.47 23.04 -8.88
CA PHE A 6 18.50 22.05 -7.81
C PHE A 6 19.93 21.59 -7.56
N LEU A 7 20.54 22.07 -6.48
CA LEU A 7 21.80 21.55 -5.95
C LEU A 7 21.53 20.23 -5.21
N THR A 8 21.53 19.11 -5.93
CA THR A 8 21.64 17.79 -5.31
C THR A 8 23.11 17.45 -5.08
N ARG A 9 23.42 16.96 -3.87
CA ARG A 9 24.72 16.42 -3.47
C ARG A 9 25.32 15.55 -4.58
N ASN A 10 26.57 15.83 -4.98
CA ASN A 10 27.32 15.19 -6.06
C ASN A 10 27.37 13.66 -5.93
N TYR A 11 26.38 12.97 -6.48
CA TYR A 11 26.50 11.59 -6.90
C TYR A 11 26.22 11.57 -8.40
N THR A 12 27.25 11.32 -9.19
CA THR A 12 27.17 11.08 -10.64
C THR A 12 26.52 9.72 -10.89
N LEU A 13 25.28 9.56 -10.45
CA LEU A 13 24.45 8.42 -10.83
C LEU A 13 23.87 8.72 -12.22
N ASN A 14 23.81 7.68 -13.06
CA ASN A 14 23.22 7.79 -14.39
C ASN A 14 21.80 8.39 -14.28
N PRO A 15 21.43 9.39 -15.09
CA PRO A 15 20.10 10.01 -15.04
C PRO A 15 18.94 9.01 -15.19
N VAL A 16 19.15 7.86 -15.85
CA VAL A 16 18.20 6.74 -15.92
C VAL A 16 18.05 6.04 -14.56
N ILE A 17 19.15 5.84 -13.84
CA ILE A 17 19.16 5.28 -12.48
C ILE A 17 18.52 6.27 -11.50
N ILE A 18 18.80 7.56 -11.64
CA ILE A 18 18.16 8.62 -10.86
C ILE A 18 16.65 8.66 -11.18
N TRP A 19 16.23 8.54 -12.43
CA TRP A 19 14.81 8.49 -12.81
C TRP A 19 14.11 7.22 -12.29
N PHE A 20 14.81 6.09 -12.28
CA PHE A 20 14.31 4.83 -11.73
C PHE A 20 14.18 4.88 -10.20
N LEU A 21 15.12 5.52 -9.50
CA LEU A 21 15.14 5.69 -8.04
C LEU A 21 14.35 6.90 -7.53
N ARG A 22 13.95 7.83 -8.42
CA ARG A 22 13.10 8.99 -8.13
C ARG A 22 11.67 8.74 -8.61
N GLY A 23 11.13 7.54 -8.47
CA GLY A 23 9.72 7.22 -8.68
C GLY A 23 8.77 7.82 -7.64
N VAL A 24 9.19 8.92 -7.00
CA VAL A 24 8.54 9.56 -5.89
C VAL A 24 7.10 9.86 -6.31
N GLN A 25 6.15 9.17 -5.68
CA GLN A 25 4.70 9.31 -5.84
C GLN A 25 4.06 8.63 -7.05
N ARG A 26 4.52 7.44 -7.43
CA ARG A 26 3.72 6.58 -8.33
C ARG A 26 2.45 6.10 -7.62
N ILE A 27 1.36 6.00 -8.37
CA ILE A 27 0.10 5.42 -7.89
C ILE A 27 0.06 3.98 -8.37
N PHE A 28 0.08 3.05 -7.42
CA PHE A 28 -0.01 1.63 -7.70
C PHE A 28 -1.21 1.02 -6.96
N LEU A 29 -2.40 1.60 -7.16
CA LEU A 29 -3.59 1.28 -6.38
C LEU A 29 -3.95 -0.21 -6.45
N LEU A 30 -4.11 -0.77 -7.65
CA LEU A 30 -4.56 -2.15 -7.78
C LEU A 30 -3.45 -3.13 -7.38
N PHE A 31 -2.19 -2.78 -7.66
CA PHE A 31 -1.05 -3.61 -7.30
C PHE A 31 -0.90 -3.74 -5.78
N HIS A 32 -1.05 -2.63 -5.04
CA HIS A 32 -1.02 -2.62 -3.57
C HIS A 32 -2.14 -3.43 -2.93
N ILE A 33 -3.29 -3.57 -3.59
CA ILE A 33 -4.38 -4.45 -3.13
C ILE A 33 -4.06 -5.91 -3.48
N ALA A 34 -3.58 -6.13 -4.71
CA ALA A 34 -3.45 -7.46 -5.30
C ALA A 34 -2.34 -8.29 -4.64
N VAL A 35 -1.16 -7.70 -4.43
CA VAL A 35 0.02 -8.39 -3.87
C VAL A 35 -0.25 -8.97 -2.47
N PRO A 36 -0.72 -8.20 -1.47
CA PRO A 36 -1.01 -8.77 -0.16
C PRO A 36 -2.11 -9.83 -0.24
N LEU A 37 -3.14 -9.65 -1.07
CA LEU A 37 -4.18 -10.67 -1.22
C LEU A 37 -3.63 -11.98 -1.80
N ILE A 38 -2.82 -11.95 -2.87
CA ILE A 38 -2.34 -13.19 -3.50
C ILE A 38 -1.39 -13.95 -2.59
N VAL A 39 -0.55 -13.25 -1.81
CA VAL A 39 0.32 -13.88 -0.79
C VAL A 39 -0.53 -14.71 0.18
N PHE A 40 -1.65 -14.17 0.64
CA PHE A 40 -2.52 -14.88 1.58
C PHE A 40 -3.50 -15.87 0.91
N GLU A 41 -3.60 -15.86 -0.42
CA GLU A 41 -4.31 -16.88 -1.21
C GLU A 41 -3.40 -18.07 -1.60
N LEU A 42 -2.10 -18.03 -1.27
CA LEU A 42 -1.21 -19.17 -1.42
C LEU A 42 -1.68 -20.33 -0.53
N PRO A 43 -1.81 -21.57 -1.06
CA PRO A 43 -2.37 -22.70 -0.31
C PRO A 43 -1.71 -22.96 1.04
N LEU A 44 -0.39 -22.74 1.15
CA LEU A 44 0.39 -22.94 2.36
C LEU A 44 0.00 -21.95 3.47
N ILE A 45 -0.28 -20.70 3.10
CA ILE A 45 -0.65 -19.64 4.05
C ILE A 45 -2.14 -19.74 4.37
N LYS A 46 -2.98 -19.90 3.33
CA LYS A 46 -4.45 -19.98 3.45
C LYS A 46 -4.92 -21.12 4.36
N LYS A 47 -4.19 -22.24 4.42
CA LYS A 47 -4.51 -23.37 5.30
C LYS A 47 -4.07 -23.17 6.75
N ARG A 48 -3.10 -22.29 7.00
CA ARG A 48 -2.47 -22.12 8.32
C ARG A 48 -2.98 -20.92 9.10
N PHE A 49 -3.46 -19.89 8.40
CA PHE A 49 -3.83 -18.63 9.01
C PHE A 49 -5.25 -18.22 8.62
N GLU A 50 -6.06 -17.95 9.62
CA GLU A 50 -7.28 -17.17 9.43
C GLU A 50 -6.91 -15.68 9.36
N PHE A 51 -7.45 -14.98 8.36
CA PHE A 51 -7.12 -13.59 8.14
C PHE A 51 -8.31 -12.82 7.55
N ASN A 52 -8.56 -11.62 8.09
CA ASN A 52 -9.53 -10.70 7.54
C ASN A 52 -8.94 -9.99 6.30
N ARG A 53 -9.47 -10.33 5.12
CA ARG A 53 -9.04 -9.76 3.84
C ARG A 53 -9.34 -8.27 3.73
N LEU A 54 -10.47 -7.81 4.26
CA LEU A 54 -10.80 -6.39 4.25
C LEU A 54 -9.78 -5.58 5.07
N ALA A 55 -9.43 -6.02 6.27
CA ALA A 55 -8.43 -5.38 7.10
C ALA A 55 -7.05 -5.35 6.42
N LEU A 56 -6.69 -6.43 5.72
CA LEU A 56 -5.47 -6.51 4.90
C LEU A 56 -5.45 -5.44 3.80
N ILE A 57 -6.55 -5.34 3.03
CA ILE A 57 -6.70 -4.35 1.94
C ILE A 57 -6.66 -2.91 2.49
N ILE A 58 -7.37 -2.65 3.60
CA ILE A 58 -7.37 -1.33 4.22
C ILE A 58 -5.95 -1.00 4.67
N GLY A 59 -5.26 -1.93 5.35
CA GLY A 59 -3.88 -1.75 5.76
C GLY A 59 -2.94 -1.45 4.60
N SER A 60 -3.08 -2.16 3.48
CA SER A 60 -2.25 -1.96 2.29
C SER A 60 -2.55 -0.68 1.50
N LEU A 61 -3.62 0.04 1.81
CA LEU A 61 -3.93 1.33 1.18
C LEU A 61 -3.79 2.50 2.14
N PHE A 62 -3.71 2.21 3.44
CA PHE A 62 -3.78 3.23 4.49
C PHE A 62 -2.64 4.26 4.42
N PRO A 63 -1.35 3.89 4.24
CA PRO A 63 -0.28 4.86 4.08
C PRO A 63 -0.54 5.86 2.94
N ASP A 64 -1.05 5.34 1.83
CA ASP A 64 -1.31 6.05 0.59
C ASP A 64 -2.52 7.00 0.70
N ILE A 65 -3.57 6.57 1.40
CA ILE A 65 -4.73 7.41 1.69
C ILE A 65 -4.29 8.63 2.51
N ILE A 66 -3.49 8.43 3.55
CA ILE A 66 -3.00 9.53 4.40
C ILE A 66 -2.04 10.43 3.61
N ASP A 67 -1.11 9.84 2.87
CA ASP A 67 -0.14 10.55 2.03
C ASP A 67 -0.85 11.53 1.09
N LYS A 68 -1.71 10.99 0.24
CA LYS A 68 -2.43 11.75 -0.79
C LYS A 68 -3.41 12.75 -0.19
N SER A 69 -4.09 12.42 0.91
CA SER A 69 -4.99 13.35 1.58
C SER A 69 -4.24 14.55 2.15
N MET A 70 -3.09 14.33 2.79
CA MET A 70 -2.27 15.42 3.32
C MET A 70 -1.72 16.30 2.20
N LEU A 71 -1.22 15.70 1.13
CA LEU A 71 -0.69 16.44 -0.01
C LEU A 71 -1.78 17.26 -0.71
N PHE A 72 -2.96 16.67 -0.93
CA PHE A 72 -4.11 17.36 -1.53
C PHE A 72 -4.62 18.53 -0.68
N LEU A 73 -4.58 18.40 0.65
CA LEU A 73 -4.95 19.45 1.60
C LEU A 73 -3.81 20.45 1.87
N ASN A 74 -2.66 20.31 1.19
CA ASN A 74 -1.46 21.11 1.39
C ASN A 74 -0.95 21.14 2.85
N LEU A 75 -1.07 20.02 3.57
CA LEU A 75 -0.62 19.85 4.95
C LEU A 75 0.83 19.34 5.06
N GLY A 76 1.56 19.31 3.94
CA GLY A 76 2.89 18.72 3.82
C GLY A 76 2.92 17.49 2.92
N SER A 77 4.09 16.84 2.80
CA SER A 77 4.29 15.73 1.87
C SER A 77 3.43 14.50 2.16
N GLY A 78 2.90 14.30 3.37
CA GLY A 78 2.14 13.12 3.77
C GLY A 78 3.00 11.85 3.90
N ARG A 79 3.74 11.50 2.84
CA ARG A 79 4.71 10.40 2.75
C ARG A 79 5.71 10.33 3.90
N GLY A 80 6.29 11.48 4.28
CA GLY A 80 7.20 11.58 5.41
C GLY A 80 6.61 11.07 6.72
N ILE A 81 5.28 11.11 6.88
CA ILE A 81 4.61 10.62 8.08
C ILE A 81 4.11 9.18 7.84
N SER A 82 3.31 8.99 6.80
CA SER A 82 2.53 7.76 6.61
C SER A 82 3.35 6.56 6.12
N HIS A 83 4.50 6.80 5.49
CA HIS A 83 5.37 5.77 4.95
C HIS A 83 6.58 5.53 5.86
N THR A 84 6.35 5.47 7.17
CA THR A 84 7.39 5.21 8.18
C THR A 84 7.10 3.94 8.98
N ILE A 85 8.15 3.32 9.51
CA ILE A 85 8.00 2.19 10.44
C ILE A 85 7.29 2.66 11.71
N LEU A 86 7.61 3.86 12.19
CA LEU A 86 6.97 4.46 13.37
C LEU A 86 5.45 4.59 13.19
N PHE A 87 5.02 5.17 12.08
CA PHE A 87 3.59 5.30 11.77
C PHE A 87 2.90 3.95 11.67
N THR A 88 3.53 2.98 11.00
CA THR A 88 3.02 1.61 10.89
C THR A 88 2.81 0.96 12.26
N ILE A 89 3.78 1.08 13.18
CA ILE A 89 3.67 0.56 14.54
C ILE A 89 2.56 1.27 15.31
N LEU A 90 2.48 2.60 15.24
CA LEU A 90 1.44 3.38 15.92
C LEU A 90 0.03 2.99 15.44
N CYS A 91 -0.17 2.90 14.13
CA CYS A 91 -1.45 2.47 13.55
C CYS A 91 -1.81 1.05 13.97
N PHE A 92 -0.83 0.12 13.97
CA PHE A 92 -1.07 -1.23 14.49
C PHE A 92 -1.50 -1.23 15.95
N ILE A 93 -0.82 -0.47 16.83
CA ILE A 93 -1.18 -0.38 18.25
C ILE A 93 -2.61 0.17 18.41
N ILE A 94 -2.95 1.24 17.69
CA ILE A 94 -4.29 1.85 17.72
C ILE A 94 -5.34 0.84 17.28
N ILE A 95 -5.17 0.21 16.12
CA ILE A 95 -6.11 -0.79 15.61
C ILE A 95 -6.19 -1.98 16.56
N HIS A 96 -5.07 -2.44 17.13
CA HIS A 96 -5.06 -3.54 18.08
C HIS A 96 -5.84 -3.21 19.36
N VAL A 97 -5.72 -1.99 19.89
CA VAL A 97 -6.47 -1.55 21.07
C VAL A 97 -7.96 -1.35 20.74
N VAL A 98 -8.28 -0.61 19.68
CA VAL A 98 -9.66 -0.30 19.26
C VAL A 98 -10.46 -1.57 18.93
N THR A 99 -9.81 -2.56 18.31
CA THR A 99 -10.45 -3.85 18.00
C THR A 99 -10.49 -4.81 19.20
N LYS A 100 -10.20 -4.34 20.43
CA LYS A 100 -10.14 -5.15 21.65
C LYS A 100 -9.19 -6.35 21.51
N ARG A 101 -8.02 -6.11 20.93
CA ARG A 101 -6.94 -7.09 20.70
C ARG A 101 -7.29 -8.23 19.74
N LYS A 102 -8.30 -8.05 18.88
CA LYS A 102 -8.67 -9.05 17.85
C LYS A 102 -7.58 -9.17 16.78
N LYS A 103 -6.69 -10.14 16.98
CA LYS A 103 -5.55 -10.44 16.07
C LYS A 103 -6.00 -10.70 14.63
N LEU A 104 -7.18 -11.28 14.42
CA LEU A 104 -7.77 -11.51 13.09
C LEU A 104 -8.02 -10.22 12.28
N ILE A 105 -8.02 -9.05 12.91
CA ILE A 105 -8.17 -7.75 12.26
C ILE A 105 -6.85 -6.97 12.31
N SER A 106 -6.25 -6.85 13.51
CA SER A 106 -5.06 -6.01 13.69
C SER A 106 -3.82 -6.55 12.97
N LEU A 107 -3.61 -7.88 12.92
CA LEU A 107 -2.46 -8.46 12.23
C LEU A 107 -2.57 -8.34 10.71
N PRO A 108 -3.70 -8.69 10.05
CA PRO A 108 -3.83 -8.45 8.61
C PRO A 108 -3.65 -6.99 8.23
N PHE A 109 -4.19 -6.05 9.02
CA PHE A 109 -3.97 -4.62 8.81
C PHE A 109 -2.47 -4.24 8.85
N LEU A 110 -1.74 -4.69 9.88
CA LEU A 110 -0.28 -4.48 9.98
C LEU A 110 0.46 -5.07 8.78
N ILE A 111 0.11 -6.30 8.40
CA ILE A 111 0.77 -6.99 7.28
C ILE A 111 0.51 -6.25 5.97
N GLY A 112 -0.70 -5.72 5.77
CA GLY A 112 -1.03 -4.86 4.65
C GLY A 112 -0.13 -3.64 4.59
N MET A 113 0.03 -2.92 5.71
CA MET A 113 0.94 -1.77 5.78
C MET A 113 2.40 -2.14 5.53
N VAL A 114 2.88 -3.27 6.08
CA VAL A 114 4.26 -3.73 5.85
C VAL A 114 4.49 -4.07 4.38
N ILE A 115 3.58 -4.80 3.74
CA ILE A 115 3.67 -5.10 2.31
C ILE A 115 3.61 -3.82 1.49
N HIS A 116 2.80 -2.83 1.87
CA HIS A 116 2.80 -1.50 1.24
C HIS A 116 4.18 -0.87 1.28
N LEU A 117 4.80 -0.77 2.46
CA LEU A 117 6.15 -0.19 2.59
C LEU A 117 7.18 -0.97 1.75
N LEU A 118 7.07 -2.29 1.68
CA LEU A 118 7.99 -3.10 0.87
C LEU A 118 7.83 -2.85 -0.64
N LEU A 119 6.60 -2.63 -1.11
CA LEU A 119 6.31 -2.36 -2.52
C LEU A 119 6.78 -0.97 -2.96
N ASP A 120 6.78 -0.01 -2.04
CA ASP A 120 7.27 1.36 -2.30
C ASP A 120 8.79 1.51 -2.13
N LEU A 121 9.53 0.45 -1.74
CA LEU A 121 10.99 0.52 -1.66
C LEU A 121 11.62 0.75 -3.05
N PRO A 122 12.71 1.54 -3.15
CA PRO A 122 13.52 2.10 -2.06
C PRO A 122 13.09 3.50 -1.58
N GLU A 123 11.93 4.01 -2.00
CA GLU A 123 11.57 5.44 -1.88
C GLU A 123 10.85 5.78 -0.58
N VAL A 124 10.77 4.81 0.34
CA VAL A 124 10.08 4.91 1.61
C VAL A 124 10.99 5.53 2.66
N PRO A 125 10.56 6.60 3.35
CA PRO A 125 11.32 7.24 4.43
C PRO A 125 11.22 6.44 5.74
N LEU A 126 11.62 5.17 5.74
CA LEU A 126 11.36 4.19 6.81
C LEU A 126 11.64 4.72 8.23
N PHE A 127 12.71 5.52 8.39
CA PHE A 127 13.21 6.00 9.67
C PHE A 127 12.96 7.50 9.95
N PHE A 128 12.15 8.19 9.13
CA PHE A 128 11.73 9.55 9.48
C PHE A 128 10.93 9.55 10.79
N PRO A 129 11.09 10.54 11.69
CA PRO A 129 11.90 11.77 11.58
C PRO A 129 13.34 11.66 12.11
N PHE A 130 13.81 10.45 12.45
CA PHE A 130 15.14 10.25 13.06
C PHE A 130 16.28 10.37 12.04
N ILE A 131 16.00 10.09 10.77
CA ILE A 131 16.92 10.27 9.65
C ILE A 131 16.30 11.30 8.69
N PRO A 132 17.06 12.29 8.18
CA PRO A 132 16.55 13.24 7.21
C PRO A 132 16.33 12.59 5.84
N TYR A 133 15.22 12.93 5.21
CA TYR A 133 14.87 12.52 3.85
C TYR A 133 14.45 13.75 3.05
N ASP A 134 14.71 13.73 1.75
CA ASP A 134 14.23 14.75 0.84
C ASP A 134 12.82 14.40 0.36
N PHE A 135 11.87 15.30 0.60
CA PHE A 135 10.48 15.13 0.18
C PHE A 135 10.17 16.07 -0.98
N LEU A 136 9.55 15.51 -2.04
CA LEU A 136 9.02 16.31 -3.12
C LEU A 136 7.66 16.88 -2.72
N MET A 137 7.60 18.20 -2.60
CA MET A 137 6.34 18.94 -2.51
C MET A 137 5.84 19.19 -3.93
N ILE A 138 4.57 18.88 -4.18
CA ILE A 138 3.93 19.08 -5.48
C ILE A 138 2.82 20.10 -5.32
N ASP A 139 2.92 21.21 -6.06
CA ASP A 139 1.96 22.31 -5.99
C ASP A 139 0.60 21.93 -6.58
N ASP A 140 0.58 21.10 -7.62
CA ASP A 140 -0.63 20.52 -8.22
C ASP A 140 -0.57 18.98 -8.22
N PRO A 141 -0.93 18.34 -7.09
CA PRO A 141 -0.85 16.89 -6.94
C PRO A 141 -1.75 16.15 -7.92
N LEU A 142 -2.95 16.67 -8.19
CA LEU A 142 -3.94 15.98 -9.02
C LEU A 142 -3.47 15.90 -10.48
N SER A 143 -3.01 17.02 -11.04
CA SER A 143 -2.47 17.00 -12.40
C SER A 143 -1.22 16.13 -12.51
N HIS A 144 -0.36 16.15 -11.48
CA HIS A 144 0.82 15.28 -11.44
C HIS A 144 0.44 13.78 -11.44
N TRP A 145 -0.52 13.39 -10.62
CA TRP A 145 -0.99 12.01 -10.53
C TRP A 145 -1.67 11.54 -11.81
N LEU A 146 -2.52 12.37 -12.43
CA LEU A 146 -3.11 12.05 -13.73
C LEU A 146 -2.03 11.92 -14.81
N TYR A 147 -1.07 12.86 -14.85
CA TYR A 147 0.05 12.77 -15.78
C TYR A 147 0.81 11.45 -15.60
N LYS A 148 1.13 11.07 -14.37
CA LYS A 148 1.80 9.79 -14.06
C LYS A 148 0.96 8.58 -14.47
N LEU A 149 -0.33 8.59 -14.17
CA LEU A 149 -1.25 7.52 -14.57
C LEU A 149 -1.28 7.31 -16.08
N PHE A 150 -1.16 8.38 -16.89
CA PHE A 150 -1.24 8.30 -18.36
C PHE A 150 0.10 8.30 -19.09
N ASN A 151 1.23 8.42 -18.40
CA ASN A 151 2.53 8.56 -19.08
C ASN A 151 3.66 7.76 -18.44
N ASP A 152 3.42 7.02 -17.34
CA ASP A 152 4.46 6.24 -16.67
C ASP A 152 4.30 4.73 -16.98
N PRO A 153 5.20 4.13 -17.78
CA PRO A 153 5.11 2.71 -18.16
C PRO A 153 5.13 1.76 -16.96
N LEU A 154 5.78 2.14 -15.86
CA LEU A 154 5.82 1.29 -14.67
C LEU A 154 4.46 1.23 -14.00
N VAL A 155 3.73 2.36 -13.95
CA VAL A 155 2.35 2.41 -13.43
C VAL A 155 1.47 1.46 -14.23
N TYR A 156 1.60 1.42 -15.56
CA TYR A 156 0.88 0.45 -16.38
C TYR A 156 1.23 -0.99 -16.03
N PHE A 157 2.52 -1.29 -15.92
CA PHE A 157 2.97 -2.65 -15.60
C PHE A 157 2.40 -3.13 -14.26
N THR A 158 2.47 -2.30 -13.22
CA THR A 158 1.96 -2.64 -11.90
C THR A 158 0.45 -2.71 -11.87
N GLU A 159 -0.28 -1.78 -12.51
CA GLU A 159 -1.75 -1.78 -12.52
C GLU A 159 -2.30 -2.97 -13.32
N ILE A 160 -1.74 -3.26 -14.50
CA ILE A 160 -2.09 -4.45 -15.28
C ILE A 160 -1.78 -5.73 -14.48
N GLY A 161 -0.61 -5.79 -13.85
CA GLY A 161 -0.26 -6.90 -12.95
C GLY A 161 -1.26 -7.07 -11.82
N GLY A 162 -1.67 -5.97 -11.19
CA GLY A 162 -2.70 -5.93 -10.15
C GLY A 162 -4.04 -6.46 -10.64
N ILE A 163 -4.50 -6.00 -11.81
CA ILE A 163 -5.72 -6.48 -12.45
C ILE A 163 -5.66 -7.99 -12.69
N LEU A 164 -4.58 -8.49 -13.29
CA LEU A 164 -4.44 -9.92 -13.60
C LEU A 164 -4.46 -10.78 -12.34
N ILE A 165 -3.79 -10.34 -11.27
CA ILE A 165 -3.79 -11.04 -9.98
C ILE A 165 -5.20 -11.03 -9.35
N LEU A 166 -5.89 -9.89 -9.35
CA LEU A 166 -7.25 -9.79 -8.81
C LEU A 166 -8.24 -10.64 -9.61
N LEU A 167 -8.14 -10.65 -10.94
CA LEU A 167 -8.93 -11.51 -11.81
C LEU A 167 -8.68 -13.00 -11.51
N SER A 168 -7.41 -13.38 -11.31
CA SER A 168 -7.05 -14.75 -10.90
C SER A 168 -7.70 -15.14 -9.58
N ILE A 169 -7.69 -14.25 -8.58
CA ILE A 169 -8.36 -14.46 -7.29
C ILE A 169 -9.88 -14.60 -7.47
N LEU A 170 -10.50 -13.73 -8.28
CA LEU A 170 -11.94 -13.76 -8.55
C LEU A 170 -12.36 -15.08 -9.22
N VAL A 171 -11.65 -15.50 -10.27
CA VAL A 171 -11.95 -16.73 -11.02
C VAL A 171 -11.73 -17.96 -10.15
N ARG A 172 -10.57 -18.05 -9.47
CA ARG A 172 -10.21 -19.20 -8.62
C ARG A 172 -11.17 -19.40 -7.46
N ASN A 173 -11.68 -18.32 -6.87
CA ASN A 173 -12.64 -18.36 -5.76
C ASN A 173 -14.12 -18.27 -6.21
N LYS A 174 -14.39 -18.27 -7.54
CA LYS A 174 -15.75 -18.18 -8.13
C LYS A 174 -16.57 -16.99 -7.63
N LEU A 175 -15.93 -15.82 -7.49
CA LEU A 175 -16.47 -14.60 -6.88
C LEU A 175 -17.23 -13.71 -7.88
N PHE A 176 -18.16 -14.27 -8.65
CA PHE A 176 -18.88 -13.56 -9.72
C PHE A 176 -20.13 -12.77 -9.25
N SER A 177 -20.26 -12.53 -7.95
CA SER A 177 -21.41 -11.83 -7.37
C SER A 177 -20.93 -10.90 -6.26
N ALA A 178 -21.49 -9.69 -6.18
CA ALA A 178 -21.19 -8.73 -5.13
C ALA A 178 -21.34 -9.33 -3.73
N LYS A 179 -22.36 -10.16 -3.49
CA LYS A 179 -22.57 -10.86 -2.22
C LYS A 179 -21.41 -11.83 -1.91
N LYS A 180 -20.92 -12.56 -2.92
CA LYS A 180 -19.79 -13.49 -2.75
C LYS A 180 -18.49 -12.73 -2.48
N ILE A 181 -18.26 -11.62 -3.19
CA ILE A 181 -17.09 -10.75 -2.95
C ILE A 181 -17.14 -10.18 -1.54
N TRP A 182 -18.28 -9.61 -1.12
CA TRP A 182 -18.46 -9.07 0.22
C TRP A 182 -18.21 -10.13 1.29
N ASN A 183 -18.79 -11.33 1.13
CA ASN A 183 -18.58 -12.44 2.04
C ASN A 183 -17.13 -12.91 2.06
N TYR A 184 -16.44 -12.92 0.91
CA TYR A 184 -15.03 -13.27 0.82
C TYR A 184 -14.15 -12.26 1.56
N LEU A 185 -14.39 -10.96 1.37
CA LEU A 185 -13.63 -9.88 2.01
C LEU A 185 -13.86 -9.82 3.52
N ASN A 186 -15.12 -9.97 3.94
CA ASN A 186 -15.52 -9.88 5.35
C ASN A 186 -15.50 -11.22 6.08
N ARG A 187 -15.10 -12.32 5.43
CA ARG A 187 -15.13 -13.65 6.05
C ARG A 187 -14.17 -13.69 7.24
N ASN A 188 -14.76 -13.53 8.42
CA ASN A 188 -14.16 -13.75 9.73
C ASN A 188 -14.97 -14.78 10.55
N MET A 189 -15.91 -15.54 9.95
CA MET A 189 -17.02 -16.13 10.73
C MET A 189 -17.63 -17.46 10.22
N ASP A 190 -16.89 -18.35 9.56
CA ASP A 190 -17.47 -19.68 9.18
C ASP A 190 -16.67 -20.90 9.65
N LEU A 191 -15.51 -20.75 10.31
CA LEU A 191 -14.73 -21.90 10.78
C LEU A 191 -14.84 -22.20 12.28
N ILE A 192 -15.56 -21.36 13.05
CA ILE A 192 -15.94 -21.69 14.44
C ILE A 192 -16.90 -22.90 14.48
N ILE A 193 -17.57 -23.24 13.36
CA ILE A 193 -18.52 -24.37 13.30
C ILE A 193 -17.83 -25.74 13.05
N PHE A 194 -16.52 -25.78 12.80
CA PHE A 194 -15.79 -27.05 12.60
C PHE A 194 -14.90 -27.48 13.77
N GLN A 195 -14.93 -26.76 14.91
CA GLN A 195 -14.25 -27.22 16.14
C GLN A 195 -15.17 -27.89 17.16
N ASP A 196 -16.48 -28.02 16.88
CA ASP A 196 -17.45 -28.76 17.71
C ASP A 196 -18.03 -30.00 16.98
N LYS A 197 -17.16 -30.85 16.43
CA LYS A 197 -17.51 -32.26 16.07
C LYS A 197 -16.35 -33.20 16.31
#